data_AF-A0A7J4FZI1-F1
#
_entry.id   AF-A0A7J4FZI1-F1
#
_cell.length_a   1.000
_cell.length_b   1.000
_cell.length_c   1.000
_cell.angle_alpha   90.00
_cell.angle_beta   90.00
_cell.angle_gamma   90.00
#
_symmetry.space_group_name_H-M   'P 1'
#
loop_
_entity.id
_entity.type
_entity.pdbx_description
1 polymer ?
#
loop_
_entity_poly.entity_id
_entity_poly.type
_entity_poly.pdbx_seq_one_letter_code
_entity_poly.pdbx_strand_id
1 'polypeptide(L)' 'MTLTFSNGPEYSRLRKVLMYIPGDEVKYVDGRNYRDMLFRRPVDYNLLYRQFNILIDVFRGEGVEVILLNELFELAGWRP' A
#
# COMPACT_ATOMS: atom_id res chain seq x y z
N MET A 1 13.41 14.95 6.51
CA MET A 1 12.85 14.96 5.14
C MET A 1 11.39 15.36 5.24
N THR A 2 10.97 16.43 4.57
CA THR A 2 9.57 16.89 4.59
C THR A 2 8.86 16.36 3.36
N LEU A 3 7.79 15.58 3.55
CA LEU A 3 6.91 15.16 2.46
C LEU A 3 5.82 16.23 2.28
N THR A 4 5.72 16.78 1.06
CA THR A 4 4.66 17.71 0.71
C THR A 4 3.70 17.02 -0.25
N PHE A 5 2.41 17.02 0.11
CA PHE A 5 1.31 16.58 -0.72
C PHE A 5 0.40 17.78 -1.01
N SER A 6 -0.16 17.82 -2.22
CA SER A 6 -1.24 18.73 -2.56
C SER A 6 -2.37 17.91 -3.17
N ASN A 7 -3.59 18.15 -2.70
CA ASN A 7 -4.76 17.46 -3.21
C ASN A 7 -5.42 18.32 -4.27
N GLY A 8 -5.57 17.75 -5.47
CA GLY A 8 -6.41 18.29 -6.53
C GLY A 8 -7.75 17.56 -6.61
N PRO A 9 -8.61 17.91 -7.58
CA PRO A 9 -9.81 17.14 -7.87
C PRO A 9 -9.49 15.68 -8.23
N GLU A 10 -10.37 14.75 -7.91
CA GLU A 10 -10.17 13.30 -8.10
C GLU A 10 -9.97 12.88 -9.57
N TYR A 11 -10.36 13.74 -10.53
CA TYR A 11 -10.22 13.50 -11.96
C TYR A 11 -8.95 14.14 -12.57
N SER A 12 -8.21 14.93 -11.79
CA SER A 12 -6.97 15.53 -12.27
C SER A 12 -5.83 14.51 -12.28
N ARG A 13 -4.81 14.77 -13.11
CA ARG A 13 -3.65 13.88 -13.20
C ARG A 13 -2.96 13.75 -11.84
N LEU A 14 -2.92 12.54 -11.30
CA LEU A 14 -2.20 12.19 -10.09
C LEU A 14 -0.70 12.42 -10.27
N ARG A 15 -0.05 13.05 -9.28
CA ARG A 15 1.39 13.34 -9.31
C ARG A 15 2.19 12.59 -8.24
N LYS A 16 1.59 12.37 -7.08
CA LYS A 16 2.24 11.75 -5.93
C LYS A 16 1.21 10.93 -5.16
N VAL A 17 1.58 9.75 -4.70
CA VAL A 17 0.71 8.86 -3.92
C VAL A 17 1.50 8.26 -2.75
N LEU A 18 0.85 8.20 -1.59
CA LEU A 18 1.32 7.43 -0.45
C LEU A 18 0.63 6.07 -0.48
N MET A 19 1.41 4.99 -0.45
CA MET A 19 0.90 3.63 -0.47
C MET A 19 1.51 2.82 0.67
N TYR A 20 0.82 1.76 1.07
CA TYR A 20 1.33 0.75 1.99
C TYR A 20 1.32 -0.60 1.29
N ILE A 21 2.42 -1.34 1.36
CA ILE A 21 2.45 -2.73 0.92
C ILE A 21 2.11 -3.59 2.14
N PRO A 22 1.04 -4.40 2.07
CA PRO A 22 0.71 -5.34 3.14
C PRO A 22 1.88 -6.26 3.47
N GLY A 23 2.23 -6.31 4.75
CA GLY A 23 3.26 -7.16 5.32
C GLY A 23 2.69 -8.47 5.86
N ASP A 24 3.34 -9.02 6.88
CA ASP A 24 2.93 -10.29 7.49
C ASP A 24 1.58 -10.21 8.22
N GLU A 25 1.09 -9.01 8.54
CA GLU A 25 -0.18 -8.82 9.25
C GLU A 25 -1.38 -9.42 8.51
N VAL A 26 -1.36 -9.42 7.18
CA VAL A 26 -2.46 -9.99 6.39
C VAL A 26 -2.41 -11.52 6.30
N LYS A 27 -1.28 -12.15 6.68
CA LYS A 27 -1.18 -13.62 6.75
C LYS A 27 -2.05 -14.20 7.86
N TYR A 28 -2.43 -13.39 8.85
CA TYR A 28 -3.32 -13.79 9.94
C TYR A 28 -4.81 -13.77 9.54
N VAL A 29 -5.15 -13.31 8.34
CA VAL A 29 -6.52 -13.27 7.83
C VAL A 29 -6.85 -14.59 7.12
N ASP A 30 -7.58 -15.46 7.81
CA ASP A 30 -7.86 -16.82 7.38
C ASP A 30 -9.36 -17.12 7.19
N GLY A 31 -9.68 -18.38 6.87
CA GLY A 31 -11.06 -18.87 6.68
C GLY A 31 -12.00 -18.66 7.86
N ARG A 32 -11.48 -18.47 9.07
CA ARG A 32 -12.23 -18.41 10.32
C ARG A 32 -12.48 -16.98 10.77
N ASN A 33 -11.54 -16.06 10.52
CA ASN A 33 -11.58 -14.71 11.09
C ASN A 33 -11.72 -13.58 10.06
N TYR A 34 -11.73 -13.87 8.74
CA TYR A 34 -11.68 -12.81 7.73
C TYR A 34 -12.78 -11.74 7.89
N ARG A 35 -13.99 -12.11 8.32
CA ARG A 35 -15.09 -11.16 8.53
C ARG A 35 -14.83 -10.25 9.74
N ASP A 36 -14.30 -10.81 10.82
CA ASP A 36 -13.98 -10.06 12.05
C ASP A 36 -12.83 -9.09 11.80
N MET A 37 -11.93 -9.44 10.86
CA MET A 37 -10.83 -8.58 10.41
C MET A 37 -11.24 -7.60 9.29
N LEU A 38 -12.54 -7.49 8.98
CA LEU A 38 -13.09 -6.58 7.96
C LEU A 38 -12.63 -6.89 6.51
N PHE A 39 -12.27 -8.14 6.23
CA PHE A 39 -12.01 -8.63 4.88
C PHE A 39 -13.25 -9.29 4.29
N ARG A 40 -13.36 -9.27 2.95
CA ARG A 40 -14.46 -9.95 2.22
C ARG A 40 -14.24 -11.46 2.08
N ARG A 41 -12.99 -11.91 2.14
CA ARG A 41 -12.55 -13.30 2.01
C ARG A 41 -11.18 -13.50 2.67
N PRO A 42 -10.75 -14.75 2.93
CA PRO A 42 -9.38 -15.05 3.34
C PRO A 42 -8.36 -14.49 2.36
N VAL A 43 -7.20 -14.10 2.88
CA VAL A 43 -6.15 -13.46 2.09
C VAL A 43 -5.17 -14.50 1.55
N ASP A 44 -4.93 -14.47 0.25
CA ASP A 44 -3.75 -15.07 -0.36
C ASP A 44 -2.64 -14.01 -0.40
N TYR A 45 -1.69 -14.12 0.53
CA TYR A 45 -0.60 -13.15 0.69
C TYR A 45 0.25 -13.02 -0.58
N ASN A 46 0.61 -14.14 -1.22
CA ASN A 46 1.49 -14.11 -2.38
C ASN A 46 0.82 -13.43 -3.57
N LEU A 47 -0.47 -13.72 -3.77
CA LEU A 47 -1.25 -13.06 -4.81
C LEU A 47 -1.41 -11.56 -4.50
N LEU A 48 -1.74 -11.20 -3.26
CA LEU A 48 -1.91 -9.81 -2.85
C LEU A 48 -0.61 -9.01 -3.05
N TYR A 49 0.51 -9.53 -2.56
CA TYR A 49 1.82 -8.91 -2.70
C TYR A 49 2.19 -8.70 -4.18
N ARG A 50 1.96 -9.70 -5.03
CA ARG A 50 2.19 -9.58 -6.48
C ARG A 50 1.31 -8.51 -7.12
N GLN A 51 0.02 -8.46 -6.78
CA GLN A 51 -0.90 -7.45 -7.31
C GLN A 51 -0.51 -6.03 -6.90
N PHE A 52 -0.07 -5.84 -5.65
CA PHE A 52 0.42 -4.54 -5.18
C PHE A 52 1.67 -4.08 -5.92
N ASN A 53 2.64 -4.97 -6.15
CA ASN A 53 3.84 -4.62 -6.92
C ASN A 53 3.49 -4.21 -8.36
N ILE A 54 2.60 -4.95 -9.02
CA ILE A 54 2.12 -4.58 -10.37
C ILE A 54 1.46 -3.19 -10.36
N LEU A 55 0.64 -2.89 -9.36
CA LEU A 55 -0.01 -1.58 -9.23
C LEU A 55 1.00 -0.44 -9.04
N ILE A 56 2.04 -0.66 -8.24
CA ILE A 56 3.13 0.29 -8.03
C ILE A 56 3.88 0.55 -9.34
N ASP A 57 4.17 -0.51 -10.10
CA ASP A 57 4.84 -0.40 -11.39
C ASP A 57 4.01 0.40 -12.40
N VAL A 58 2.69 0.22 -12.41
CA VAL A 58 1.78 1.02 -13.23
C VAL A 58 1.85 2.50 -12.85
N PHE A 59 1.77 2.84 -11.56
CA PHE A 59 1.87 4.24 -11.12
C PHE A 59 3.21 4.87 -11.51
N ARG A 60 4.32 4.16 -11.27
CA ARG A 60 5.66 4.63 -11.63
C ARG A 60 5.80 4.80 -13.15
N GLY A 61 5.26 3.87 -13.94
CA GLY A 61 5.24 3.94 -15.40
C GLY A 61 4.48 5.17 -15.93
N GLU A 62 3.43 5.62 -15.25
CA GLU A 62 2.66 6.82 -15.56
C GLU A 62 3.31 8.13 -15.06
N GLY A 63 4.51 8.04 -14.47
CA GLY A 63 5.25 9.17 -13.91
C GLY A 63 4.68 9.69 -12.59
N VAL A 64 3.95 8.85 -11.84
CA VAL A 64 3.49 9.17 -10.48
C VAL A 64 4.61 8.85 -9.49
N GLU A 65 4.91 9.79 -8.61
CA GLU A 65 5.81 9.56 -7.48
C GLU A 65 5.11 8.66 -6.44
N VAL A 66 5.56 7.41 -6.32
CA VAL A 66 5.05 6.46 -5.33
C VAL A 66 5.95 6.50 -4.09
N ILE A 67 5.37 6.89 -2.97
CA ILE A 67 6.02 6.86 -1.65
C ILE A 67 5.44 5.68 -0.88
N LEU A 68 6.31 4.78 -0.40
CA LEU A 68 5.88 3.63 0.39
C LEU A 68 5.99 3.92 1.89
N LEU A 69 4.89 3.72 2.61
CA LEU A 69 4.83 3.91 4.05
C LEU A 69 5.79 2.99 4.80
N ASN A 70 5.96 1.75 4.33
CA ASN A 70 6.93 0.79 4.88
C ASN A 70 8.36 1.38 4.87
N GLU A 71 8.78 1.95 3.74
CA GLU A 71 10.10 2.59 3.58
C GLU A 71 10.23 3.83 4.47
N LEU A 72 9.16 4.61 4.64
CA LEU A 72 9.17 5.77 5.53
C LEU A 72 9.38 5.38 7.00
N PHE A 73 8.74 4.30 7.45
CA PHE A 73 8.93 3.81 8.82
C PHE A 73 10.35 3.28 9.04
N GLU A 74 10.91 2.55 8.09
CA GLU A 74 12.31 2.11 8.14
C GLU A 74 13.27 3.30 8.23
N LEU A 75 13.08 4.32 7.38
CA LEU A 75 13.88 5.55 7.38
C LEU A 75 13.73 6.35 8.68
N ALA A 76 12.55 6.33 9.28
CA ALA A 76 12.28 6.98 10.56
C ALA A 76 12.85 6.20 11.76
N GLY A 77 13.40 4.99 11.54
CA GLY A 77 13.82 4.09 12.61
C GLY A 77 12.65 3.63 13.48
N TRP A 78 11.43 3.70 12.96
CA TRP A 78 10.22 3.30 13.67
C TRP A 78 10.22 1.78 13.83
N ARG A 79 9.93 1.32 15.06
CA ARG A 79 9.70 -0.10 15.37
C ARG A 79 8.31 -0.21 16.00
N PRO A 80 7.48 -1.18 15.55
CA PRO A 80 6.16 -1.42 16.11
C PRO A 80 6.21 -1.83 17.59
#